data_AF-A0A7J9MEU7-F1
#
_entry.id   AF-A0A7J9MEU7-F1
#
_cell.length_a   1.000
_cell.length_b   1.000
_cell.length_c   1.000
_cell.angle_alpha   90.00
_cell.angle_beta   90.00
_cell.angle_gamma   90.00
#
_symmetry.space_group_name_H-M   'P 1'
#
loop_
_entity.id
_entity.type
_entity.pdbx_description
1 polymer ?
#
loop_
_entity_poly.entity_id
_entity_poly.type
_entity_poly.pdbx_seq_one_letter_code
_entity_poly.pdbx_strand_id
1 'polypeptide(L)' 'MVLWSEPLGMLLLVGILDGILILLNKGYKWATVQTDYSDVAKALTDKGLEDLGITIFI' A
#
# COMPACT_ATOMS: atom_id res chain seq x y z
N MET A 1 -13.63 21.23 -12.08
CA MET A 1 -12.63 21.61 -11.06
C MET A 1 -12.62 20.47 -10.05
N VAL A 2 -11.68 19.53 -10.20
CA VAL A 2 -11.59 18.36 -9.30
C VAL A 2 -11.02 18.87 -7.98
N LEU A 3 -11.91 19.10 -7.03
CA LEU A 3 -11.57 19.37 -5.65
C LEU A 3 -10.91 18.09 -5.13
N TRP A 4 -9.64 18.18 -4.77
CA TRP A 4 -8.93 17.10 -4.10
C TRP A 4 -9.60 16.83 -2.74
N SER A 5 -10.60 15.94 -2.74
CA SER A 5 -10.80 15.01 -1.63
C SER A 5 -9.64 14.02 -1.68
N GLU A 6 -8.78 13.74 -0.70
CA GLU A 6 -8.64 14.07 0.72
C GLU A 6 -7.17 13.75 1.09
N PRO A 7 -6.52 14.43 2.05
CA PRO A 7 -5.19 14.07 2.57
C PRO A 7 -5.09 12.63 3.12
N LEU A 8 -6.23 11.97 3.34
CA LEU A 8 -6.35 10.61 3.87
C LEU A 8 -5.78 9.54 2.95
N GLY A 9 -5.96 9.64 1.63
CA GLY A 9 -5.43 8.63 0.70
C GLY A 9 -3.90 8.58 0.69
N MET A 10 -3.25 9.75 0.80
CA MET A 10 -1.79 9.85 0.88
C MET A 10 -1.26 9.35 2.23
N LEU A 11 -1.95 9.66 3.33
CA LEU A 11 -1.58 9.17 4.66
C LEU A 11 -1.73 7.65 4.77
N LEU A 12 -2.79 7.08 4.20
CA LEU A 12 -3.01 5.63 4.14
C LEU A 12 -1.91 4.92 3.35
N LEU A 13 -1.57 5.44 2.17
CA LEU A 13 -0.49 4.88 1.36
C LEU A 13 0.84 4.86 2.12
N VAL A 14 1.19 5.96 2.78
CA VAL A 14 2.42 6.06 3.57
C VAL A 14 2.40 5.09 4.74
N GLY A 15 1.27 4.98 5.46
CA GLY A 15 1.14 4.05 6.59
C GLY A 15 1.27 2.58 6.17
N ILE A 16 0.69 2.21 5.02
CA ILE A 16 0.81 0.85 4.48
C ILE A 16 2.26 0.56 4.09
N LEU A 17 2.93 1.50 3.41
CA LEU A 17 4.34 1.36 3.03
C LEU A 17 5.25 1.21 4.25
N ASP A 18 5.01 1.97 5.30
CA ASP A 18 5.75 1.86 6.56
C ASP A 18 5.56 0.47 7.21
N GLY A 19 4.31 0.00 7.28
CA GLY A 19 3.98 -1.34 7.76
C GLY A 19 4.67 -2.45 6.96
N ILE A 20 4.67 -2.35 5.63
CA ILE A 20 5.41 -3.24 4.75
C ILE A 20 6.90 -3.23 5.08
N LEU A 21 7.49 -2.04 5.23
CA LEU A 21 8.92 -1.89 5.49
C LEU A 21 9.32 -2.53 6.82
N ILE A 22 8.47 -2.40 7.85
CA ILE A 22 8.66 -3.05 9.15
C ILE A 22 8.60 -4.58 9.00
N LEU A 23 7.66 -5.11 8.22
CA LEU A 23 7.55 -6.56 7.98
C LEU A 23 8.79 -7.09 7.25
N LEU A 24 9.22 -6.40 6.18
CA LEU A 24 10.43 -6.75 5.45
C LEU A 24 11.67 -6.70 6.36
N ASN A 25 11.78 -5.68 7.21
CA ASN A 25 12.90 -5.53 8.15
C ASN A 25 12.92 -6.62 9.23
N LYS A 26 11.76 -7.18 9.59
CA LYS A 26 11.66 -8.34 10.47
C LYS A 26 11.96 -9.67 9.76
N GLY A 27 12.23 -9.65 8.46
CA GLY A 27 12.54 -10.83 7.65
C GLY A 27 11.31 -11.57 7.12
N TYR A 28 10.11 -10.97 7.21
CA TYR A 28 8.94 -11.52 6.55
C TYR A 28 9.07 -11.36 5.05
N LYS A 29 8.92 -12.46 4.31
CA LYS A 29 9.04 -12.49 2.85
C LYS A 29 7.72 -12.30 2.12
N TRP A 30 6.60 -12.41 2.84
CA TRP A 30 5.26 -12.29 2.29
C TRP A 30 4.41 -11.44 3.21
N ALA A 31 3.69 -10.48 2.65
CA ALA A 31 2.75 -9.65 3.37
C ALA A 31 1.47 -9.48 2.55
N THR A 32 0.33 -9.49 3.21
CA THR A 32 -0.95 -9.24 2.57
C THR A 32 -1.45 -7.88 3.00
N VAL A 33 -1.72 -7.01 2.04
CA VAL A 33 -2.31 -5.69 2.27
C VAL A 33 -3.75 -5.72 1.78
N GLN A 34 -4.68 -5.41 2.66
CA GLN A 34 -6.09 -5.24 2.33
C GLN A 34 -6.44 -3.75 2.45
N THR A 35 -7.09 -3.18 1.43
CA THR A 35 -7.51 -1.77 1.42
C THR A 35 -8.78 -1.58 0.60
N ASP A 36 -9.80 -0.97 1.20
CA ASP A 36 -11.03 -0.59 0.48
C ASP A 36 -10.83 0.56 -0.52
N TYR A 37 -9.65 1.20 -0.52
CA TYR A 37 -9.32 2.33 -1.38
C TYR A 37 -8.65 1.88 -2.68
N SER A 38 -9.41 1.93 -3.77
CA SER A 38 -8.96 1.56 -5.11
C SER A 38 -7.73 2.35 -5.58
N ASP A 39 -7.65 3.65 -5.27
CA ASP A 39 -6.51 4.49 -5.61
C ASP A 39 -5.23 4.06 -4.89
N VAL A 40 -5.35 3.63 -3.63
CA VAL A 40 -4.22 3.15 -2.82
C VAL A 40 -3.77 1.79 -3.34
N ALA A 41 -4.70 0.86 -3.60
CA ALA A 41 -4.38 -0.43 -4.20
C ALA A 41 -3.63 -0.26 -5.52
N LYS A 42 -4.09 0.63 -6.40
CA LYS A 42 -3.45 0.91 -7.69
C LYS A 42 -2.05 1.50 -7.52
N ALA A 43 -1.86 2.43 -6.58
CA ALA A 43 -0.54 3.01 -6.30
C ALA A 43 0.45 1.99 -5.70
N LEU A 44 -0.04 1.03 -4.92
CA LEU A 44 0.74 -0.07 -4.36
C LEU A 44 1.15 -1.07 -5.44
N THR A 45 0.25 -1.42 -6.35
CA THR A 45 0.54 -2.28 -7.51
C THR A 45 1.54 -1.62 -8.47
N ASP A 46 1.38 -0.33 -8.76
CA ASP A 46 2.30 0.44 -9.64
C ASP A 46 3.74 0.50 -9.09
N LYS A 47 3.89 0.41 -7.76
CA LYS A 47 5.21 0.35 -7.09
C LYS A 47 5.91 -1.00 -7.18
N GLY A 48 5.30 -2.02 -7.79
CA GLY A 48 5.91 -3.34 -7.96
C GLY A 48 6.04 -4.12 -6.64
N LEU A 49 5.12 -3.92 -5.70
CA LEU A 49 5.15 -4.63 -4.41
C LEU A 49 4.91 -6.14 -4.55
N GLU A 50 4.27 -6.58 -5.63
CA GLU A 50 4.08 -8.01 -5.94
C GLU A 50 5.43 -8.74 -6.11
N ASP A 51 6.45 -8.10 -6.70
CA ASP A 51 7.81 -8.65 -6.81
C ASP A 51 8.50 -8.84 -5.44
N LEU A 52 8.06 -8.10 -4.42
CA LEU A 52 8.55 -8.24 -3.05
C LEU A 52 7.77 -9.31 -2.26
N GLY A 53 6.88 -10.06 -2.92
CA GLY A 53 6.04 -11.07 -2.28
C GLY A 53 4.85 -10.48 -1.52
N ILE A 54 4.46 -9.25 -1.83
CA ILE A 54 3.35 -8.55 -1.17
C ILE A 54 2.11 -8.67 -2.04
N THR A 55 1.04 -9.26 -1.50
CA THR A 55 -0.23 -9.39 -2.20
C THR A 55 -1.19 -8.29 -1.77
N ILE A 56 -1.79 -7.59 -2.73
CA ILE A 56 -2.70 -6.47 -2.50
C ILE A 56 -4.12 -6.90 -2.84
N PHE A 57 -5.05 -6.70 -1.90
CA PHE A 57 -6.48 -6.97 -2.07
C PHE A 57 -7.30 -5.71 -1.82
N ILE A 58 -8.37 -5.57 -2.59
CA ILE A 58 -9.49 -4.67 -2.31
C ILE A 58 -10.58 -5.53 -1.66
#